data_AF-A0A928RL96-F1
#
_entry.id   AF-A0A928RL96-F1
#
_cell.length_a   1.000
_cell.length_b   1.000
_cell.length_c   1.000
_cell.angle_alpha   90.00
_cell.angle_beta   90.00
_cell.angle_gamma   90.00
#
_symmetry.space_group_name_H-M   'P 1'
#
loop_
_entity.id
_entity.type
_entity.pdbx_description
1 polymer ?
#
loop_
_entity_poly.entity_id
_entity_poly.type
_entity_poly.pdbx_seq_one_letter_code
_entity_poly.pdbx_strand_id
1 'polypeptide(L)'
;MNKDMFLSALRTCLSGLPQKDIDLSLDYYSEIIDDRIEDGLSEEEAVKAMGGMDEIVSQILSETSLSKLVKEKVRPKRRLKAWEIVLLILGSPVWFPLAIAAFVVFLAVYIVLWAVIVVLYACVLGFAAGSVGGMACSIIMFATHRTVGGIFIFGASLVCGGLAILMFMGSGKATKGIIWLSKKFLLAIKGCFIRKEESK
;
A
#
# COMPACT_ATOMS: atom_id res chain seq x y z
N MET A 1 0.25 26.51 -41.50
CA MET A 1 1.31 26.03 -40.57
C MET A 1 2.48 25.66 -41.45
N ASN A 2 3.69 26.09 -41.10
CA ASN A 2 4.89 25.70 -41.84
C ASN A 2 5.37 24.31 -41.39
N LYS A 3 6.21 23.68 -42.20
CA LYS A 3 6.74 22.32 -41.96
C LYS A 3 7.35 22.16 -40.56
N ASP A 4 8.21 23.09 -40.15
CA ASP A 4 8.89 23.03 -38.84
C ASP A 4 7.91 23.09 -37.65
N MET A 5 6.85 23.89 -37.78
CA MET A 5 5.81 23.98 -36.76
C MET A 5 5.00 22.69 -36.68
N PHE A 6 4.72 22.06 -37.82
CA PHE A 6 4.01 20.78 -37.88
C PHE A 6 4.83 19.66 -37.23
N LEU A 7 6.11 19.51 -37.59
CA LEU A 7 6.99 18.50 -37.01
C LEU A 7 7.23 18.72 -35.51
N SER A 8 7.37 19.99 -35.08
CA SER A 8 7.50 20.34 -33.66
C SER A 8 6.24 19.99 -32.86
N ALA A 9 5.06 20.24 -33.43
CA ALA A 9 3.80 19.83 -32.82
C ALA A 9 3.70 18.29 -32.76
N LEU A 10 4.15 17.58 -33.80
CA LEU A 10 4.07 16.11 -33.89
C LEU A 10 4.94 15.47 -32.83
N ARG A 11 6.16 15.98 -32.66
CA ARG A 11 7.07 15.58 -31.60
C ARG A 11 6.48 15.76 -30.20
N THR A 12 5.74 16.86 -29.99
CA THR A 12 5.11 17.16 -28.70
C THR A 12 3.98 16.17 -28.40
N CYS A 13 3.12 15.90 -29.38
CA CYS A 13 2.03 14.92 -29.25
C CYS A 13 2.54 13.48 -29.07
N LEU A 14 3.65 13.13 -29.72
CA LEU A 14 4.26 11.79 -29.66
C LEU A 14 5.25 11.61 -28.49
N SER A 15 5.40 12.59 -27.60
CA SER A 15 6.36 12.54 -26.47
C SER A 15 6.22 11.34 -25.52
N GLY A 16 5.10 10.60 -25.59
CA GLY A 16 4.88 9.35 -24.86
C GLY A 16 5.50 8.08 -25.49
N LEU A 17 6.04 8.18 -26.71
CA LEU A 17 6.63 7.06 -27.47
C LEU A 17 8.16 6.97 -27.27
N PRO A 18 8.79 5.83 -27.64
CA PRO A 18 10.24 5.73 -27.69
C PRO A 18 10.84 6.75 -28.67
N GLN A 19 11.94 7.40 -28.30
CA GLN A 19 12.59 8.44 -29.15
C GLN A 19 12.86 7.95 -30.57
N LYS A 20 13.29 6.69 -30.73
CA LYS A 20 13.52 6.09 -32.05
C LYS A 20 12.25 6.05 -32.93
N ASP A 21 11.09 5.79 -32.32
CA ASP A 21 9.83 5.73 -33.05
C ASP A 21 9.31 7.15 -33.36
N ILE A 22 9.55 8.11 -32.45
CA ILE A 22 9.28 9.54 -32.69
C ILE A 22 10.10 10.04 -33.88
N ASP A 23 11.42 9.79 -33.89
CA ASP A 23 12.31 10.24 -34.96
C ASP A 23 11.91 9.61 -36.30
N LEU A 24 11.58 8.31 -36.32
CA LEU A 24 11.12 7.61 -37.53
C LEU A 24 9.79 8.18 -38.06
N SER A 25 8.85 8.53 -37.18
CA SER A 25 7.61 9.19 -37.58
C SER A 25 7.87 10.60 -38.11
N LEU A 26 8.75 11.38 -37.48
CA LEU A 26 9.09 12.72 -37.95
C LEU A 26 9.76 12.69 -39.33
N ASP A 27 10.66 11.74 -39.56
CA ASP A 27 11.35 11.56 -40.85
C ASP A 27 10.34 11.18 -41.95
N TYR A 28 9.46 10.21 -41.70
CA TYR A 28 8.44 9.79 -42.66
C TYR A 28 7.49 10.92 -43.07
N TYR A 29 6.99 11.69 -42.09
CA TYR A 29 6.11 12.81 -42.38
C TYR A 29 6.86 13.99 -43.00
N SER A 30 8.15 14.18 -42.68
CA SER A 30 9.00 15.17 -43.36
C SER A 30 9.17 14.84 -44.84
N GLU A 31 9.47 13.58 -45.18
CA GLU A 31 9.66 13.11 -46.56
C GLU A 31 8.39 13.31 -47.40
N ILE A 32 7.21 12.95 -46.86
CA ILE A 32 5.94 13.17 -47.58
C ILE A 32 5.64 14.65 -47.80
N ILE A 33 5.99 15.51 -46.84
CA ILE A 33 5.81 16.96 -47.00
C ILE A 33 6.78 17.48 -48.07
N ASP A 34 8.03 17.00 -48.08
CA ASP A 34 9.04 17.37 -49.07
C ASP A 34 8.64 16.94 -50.49
N ASP A 35 8.17 15.70 -50.67
CA ASP A 35 7.66 15.20 -51.96
C ASP A 35 6.56 16.11 -52.54
N ARG A 36 5.66 16.59 -51.66
CA ARG A 36 4.55 17.47 -52.07
C ARG A 36 5.01 18.88 -52.42
N ILE A 37 6.06 19.37 -51.76
CA ILE A 37 6.69 20.65 -52.11
C ILE A 37 7.38 20.52 -53.47
N GLU A 38 8.04 19.39 -53.74
CA GLU A 38 8.64 19.09 -55.05
C GLU A 38 7.60 18.97 -56.17
N ASP A 39 6.41 18.45 -55.88
CA ASP A 39 5.26 18.41 -56.79
C ASP A 39 4.62 19.80 -57.08
N GLY A 40 5.16 20.87 -56.48
CA GLY A 40 4.79 22.25 -56.76
C GLY A 40 3.74 22.85 -55.82
N LEU A 41 3.42 22.18 -54.70
CA LEU A 41 2.61 22.79 -53.64
C LEU A 41 3.45 23.72 -52.75
N SER A 42 2.83 24.77 -52.24
CA SER A 42 3.45 25.56 -51.18
C SER A 42 3.51 24.75 -49.87
N GLU A 43 4.49 25.03 -48.99
CA GLU A 43 4.64 24.32 -47.71
C GLU A 43 3.34 24.29 -46.88
N GLU A 44 2.59 25.39 -46.89
CA GLU A 44 1.35 25.51 -46.15
C GLU A 44 0.25 24.60 -46.70
N GLU A 45 0.21 24.42 -48.02
CA GLU A 45 -0.72 23.52 -48.71
C GLU A 45 -0.33 22.06 -48.53
N ALA A 46 0.97 21.75 -48.59
CA ALA A 46 1.51 20.41 -48.35
C ALA A 46 1.17 19.91 -46.95
N VAL A 47 1.34 20.77 -45.92
CA VAL A 47 0.96 20.46 -44.52
C VAL A 47 -0.55 20.31 -44.39
N LYS A 48 -1.35 21.16 -45.04
CA LYS A 48 -2.81 21.07 -45.00
C LYS A 48 -3.34 19.78 -45.65
N ALA A 49 -2.64 19.26 -46.66
CA ALA A 49 -2.95 17.99 -47.32
C ALA A 49 -2.59 16.75 -46.48
N MET A 50 -1.87 16.88 -45.36
CA MET A 50 -1.54 15.74 -44.48
C MET A 50 -2.74 15.28 -43.65
N GLY A 51 -3.79 16.11 -43.51
CA GLY A 51 -4.95 15.82 -42.68
C GLY A 51 -4.86 16.45 -41.28
N GLY A 52 -5.78 16.05 -40.38
CA GLY A 52 -5.81 16.58 -39.02
C GLY A 52 -4.65 16.07 -38.16
N MET A 53 -4.05 16.96 -37.38
CA MET A 53 -2.96 16.62 -36.45
C MET A 53 -3.33 15.47 -35.51
N ASP A 54 -4.54 15.50 -34.97
CA ASP A 54 -5.04 14.49 -34.04
C ASP A 54 -5.29 13.15 -34.74
N GLU A 55 -5.68 13.16 -36.01
CA GLU A 55 -5.89 11.94 -36.81
C GLU A 55 -4.57 11.21 -37.03
N ILE A 56 -3.53 11.96 -37.43
CA ILE A 56 -2.16 11.47 -37.62
C ILE A 56 -1.61 10.85 -36.33
N VAL A 57 -1.76 11.55 -35.21
CA VAL A 57 -1.31 11.04 -33.90
C VAL A 57 -2.08 9.79 -33.51
N SER A 58 -3.40 9.76 -33.73
CA SER A 58 -4.22 8.57 -33.43
C SER A 58 -3.80 7.36 -34.27
N GLN A 59 -3.44 7.58 -35.54
CA GLN A 59 -3.01 6.54 -36.46
C GLN A 59 -1.68 5.94 -36.00
N ILE A 60 -0.67 6.79 -35.72
CA ILE A 60 0.64 6.36 -35.21
C ILE A 60 0.51 5.58 -33.89
N LEU A 61 -0.36 6.04 -32.99
CA LEU A 61 -0.62 5.36 -31.72
C LEU A 61 -1.37 4.03 -31.91
N SER A 62 -2.25 3.93 -32.91
CA SER A 62 -2.99 2.69 -33.22
C SER A 62 -2.09 1.62 -33.84
N GLU A 63 -1.13 2.03 -34.67
CA GLU A 63 -0.12 1.14 -35.27
C GLU A 63 0.95 0.72 -34.26
N THR A 64 1.19 1.55 -33.24
CA THR A 64 2.09 1.22 -32.14
C THR A 64 1.43 0.28 -31.14
N SER A 65 1.80 -1.00 -31.20
CA SER A 65 1.33 -2.01 -30.23
C SER A 65 1.56 -1.58 -28.77
N LEU A 66 0.50 -1.64 -27.94
CA LEU A 66 0.56 -1.36 -26.49
C LEU A 66 1.68 -2.15 -25.76
N SER A 67 2.02 -3.33 -26.26
CA SER A 67 3.10 -4.16 -25.76
C SER A 67 4.49 -3.52 -25.92
N LYS A 68 4.75 -2.71 -26.97
CA LYS A 68 6.00 -1.94 -27.10
C LYS A 68 6.06 -0.79 -26.10
N LEU A 69 4.95 -0.08 -25.91
CA LEU A 69 4.81 1.03 -24.96
C LEU A 69 5.05 0.59 -23.51
N VAL A 70 4.46 -0.53 -23.10
CA VAL A 70 4.65 -1.10 -21.75
C VAL A 70 6.09 -1.59 -21.57
N LYS A 71 6.67 -2.24 -22.58
CA LYS A 71 8.02 -2.80 -22.50
C LYS A 71 9.08 -1.71 -22.33
N GLU A 72 8.91 -0.54 -22.94
CA GLU A 72 9.85 0.57 -22.82
C GLU A 72 9.66 1.35 -21.50
N LYS A 73 8.42 1.58 -21.05
CA LYS A 73 8.18 2.23 -19.74
C LYS A 73 8.68 1.38 -18.56
N VAL A 74 8.76 0.07 -18.75
CA VAL A 74 9.30 -0.90 -17.77
C VAL A 74 10.82 -1.09 -17.93
N ARG A 75 11.47 -0.55 -18.97
CA ARG A 75 12.94 -0.59 -19.04
C ARG A 75 13.52 0.25 -17.90
N PRO A 76 14.30 -0.36 -17.00
CA PRO A 76 14.89 0.38 -15.90
C PRO A 76 15.87 1.42 -16.46
N LYS A 77 15.59 2.71 -16.22
CA LYS A 77 16.43 3.87 -16.57
C LYS A 77 17.84 3.81 -15.96
N ARG A 78 18.10 2.88 -15.03
CA ARG A 78 19.35 2.75 -14.28
C ARG A 78 20.02 1.42 -14.63
N ARG A 79 21.10 1.47 -15.39
CA ARG A 79 22.02 0.32 -15.54
C ARG A 79 22.75 0.15 -14.21
N LEU A 80 22.27 -0.74 -13.36
CA LEU A 80 23.03 -1.16 -12.18
C LEU A 80 24.37 -1.70 -12.67
N LYS A 81 25.47 -1.25 -12.06
CA LYS A 81 26.80 -1.73 -12.46
C LYS A 81 26.90 -3.22 -12.16
N ALA A 82 27.62 -3.98 -12.99
CA ALA A 82 27.76 -5.43 -12.80
C ALA A 82 28.23 -5.80 -11.38
N TRP A 83 29.07 -4.96 -10.76
CA TRP A 83 29.50 -5.11 -9.37
C TRP A 83 28.35 -4.98 -8.36
N GLU A 84 27.43 -4.02 -8.54
CA GLU A 84 26.25 -3.88 -7.68
C GLU A 84 25.32 -5.08 -7.81
N ILE A 85 25.18 -5.62 -9.03
CA ILE A 85 24.38 -6.83 -9.28
C ILE A 85 25.01 -8.05 -8.60
N VAL A 86 26.34 -8.21 -8.70
CA VAL A 86 27.07 -9.28 -8.01
C VAL A 86 26.96 -9.13 -6.49
N LEU A 87 27.09 -7.92 -5.95
CA LEU A 87 26.92 -7.64 -4.52
C LEU A 87 25.47 -7.88 -4.06
N LEU A 88 24.49 -7.57 -4.91
CA LEU A 88 23.08 -7.83 -4.65
C LEU A 88 22.78 -9.33 -4.71
N ILE A 89 23.44 -10.09 -5.58
CA ILE A 89 23.26 -11.55 -5.70
C ILE A 89 23.96 -12.28 -4.54
N LEU A 90 25.16 -11.86 -4.13
CA LEU A 90 25.86 -12.40 -2.96
C LEU A 90 25.22 -11.94 -1.64
N GLY A 91 24.68 -10.72 -1.63
CA GLY A 91 23.94 -10.17 -0.50
C GLY A 91 22.51 -10.68 -0.41
N SER A 92 21.84 -11.00 -1.53
CA SER A 92 20.43 -11.44 -1.59
C SER A 92 20.14 -12.62 -0.65
N PRO A 93 21.01 -13.64 -0.53
CA PRO A 93 20.88 -14.70 0.47
C PRO A 93 20.87 -14.22 1.92
N VAL A 94 21.40 -13.03 2.21
CA VAL A 94 21.50 -12.46 3.57
C VAL A 94 20.42 -11.42 3.82
N TRP A 95 20.22 -10.47 2.90
CA TRP A 95 19.23 -9.40 3.05
C TRP A 95 17.79 -9.92 2.96
N PHE A 96 17.54 -10.95 2.15
CA PHE A 96 16.20 -11.53 2.01
C PHE A 96 15.71 -12.22 3.31
N PRO A 97 16.44 -13.17 3.93
CA PRO A 97 16.03 -13.73 5.21
C PRO A 97 16.06 -12.70 6.33
N LEU A 98 16.95 -11.70 6.30
CA LEU A 98 16.95 -10.62 7.28
C LEU A 98 15.68 -9.77 7.20
N ALA A 99 15.22 -9.45 5.99
CA ALA A 99 13.95 -8.74 5.78
C ALA A 99 12.75 -9.57 6.25
N ILE A 100 12.74 -10.88 5.96
CA ILE A 100 11.70 -11.79 6.45
C ILE A 100 11.74 -11.86 7.98
N ALA A 101 12.92 -12.00 8.59
CA ALA A 101 13.07 -12.05 10.04
C ALA A 101 12.55 -10.76 10.70
N ALA A 102 12.92 -9.59 10.16
CA ALA A 102 12.41 -8.31 10.63
C ALA A 102 10.88 -8.23 10.52
N PHE A 103 10.30 -8.70 9.42
CA PHE A 103 8.85 -8.75 9.22
C PHE A 103 8.16 -9.70 10.22
N VAL A 104 8.72 -10.88 10.47
CA VAL A 104 8.19 -11.84 11.45
C VAL A 104 8.26 -11.28 12.86
N VAL A 105 9.36 -10.63 13.24
CA VAL A 105 9.49 -9.97 14.56
C VAL A 105 8.42 -8.88 14.71
N PHE A 106 8.21 -8.08 13.67
CA PHE A 106 7.17 -7.07 13.68
C PHE A 106 5.76 -7.67 13.86
N LEU A 107 5.45 -8.73 13.09
CA LEU A 107 4.18 -9.44 13.20
C LEU A 107 4.02 -10.07 14.60
N ALA A 108 5.07 -10.65 15.16
CA ALA A 108 5.06 -11.25 16.48
C ALA A 108 4.75 -10.21 17.56
N VAL A 109 5.40 -9.04 17.53
CA VAL A 109 5.10 -7.93 18.45
C VAL A 109 3.65 -7.49 18.32
N TYR A 110 3.13 -7.38 17.10
CA TYR A 110 1.74 -7.03 16.86
C TYR A 110 0.77 -8.07 17.46
N ILE A 111 1.02 -9.37 17.22
CA ILE A 111 0.22 -10.45 17.79
C ILE A 111 0.25 -10.42 19.32
N VAL A 112 1.43 -10.24 19.92
CA VAL A 112 1.57 -10.16 21.39
C VAL A 112 0.76 -8.98 21.96
N LEU A 113 0.79 -7.81 21.32
CA LEU A 113 -0.01 -6.66 21.75
C LEU A 113 -1.51 -6.96 21.78
N TRP A 114 -2.03 -7.65 20.76
CA TRP A 114 -3.44 -8.06 20.73
C TRP A 114 -3.74 -9.22 21.68
N ALA A 115 -2.83 -10.17 21.83
CA ALA A 115 -2.98 -11.27 22.77
C ALA A 115 -3.11 -10.77 24.21
N VAL A 116 -2.35 -9.73 24.60
CA VAL A 116 -2.49 -9.08 25.92
C VAL A 116 -3.90 -8.53 26.12
N ILE A 117 -4.49 -7.90 25.09
CA ILE A 117 -5.88 -7.42 25.16
C ILE A 117 -6.84 -8.60 25.37
N VAL A 118 -6.70 -9.67 24.59
CA VAL A 118 -7.55 -10.85 24.69
C VAL A 118 -7.47 -11.48 26.09
N VAL A 119 -6.26 -11.64 26.64
CA VAL A 119 -6.05 -12.18 27.99
C VAL A 119 -6.68 -11.28 29.05
N LEU A 120 -6.51 -9.96 28.95
CA LEU A 120 -7.13 -9.02 29.88
C LEU A 120 -8.66 -9.15 29.90
N TYR A 121 -9.30 -9.22 28.74
CA TYR A 121 -10.75 -9.41 28.66
C TYR A 121 -11.20 -10.82 29.08
N ALA A 122 -10.41 -11.86 28.79
CA ALA A 122 -10.68 -13.21 29.26
C ALA A 122 -10.65 -13.29 30.79
N CYS A 123 -9.70 -12.62 31.44
CA CYS A 123 -9.66 -12.51 32.90
C CYS A 123 -10.91 -11.80 33.45
N VAL A 124 -11.32 -10.69 32.84
CA VAL A 124 -12.56 -9.98 33.23
C VAL A 124 -13.78 -10.90 33.14
N LEU A 125 -13.92 -11.62 32.03
CA LEU A 125 -15.00 -12.60 31.84
C LEU A 125 -14.94 -13.74 32.84
N GLY A 126 -13.74 -14.25 33.15
CA GLY A 126 -13.54 -15.29 34.16
C GLY A 126 -13.99 -14.85 35.55
N PHE A 127 -13.59 -13.65 35.98
CA PHE A 127 -14.04 -13.10 37.27
C PHE A 127 -15.55 -12.79 37.30
N ALA A 128 -16.11 -12.29 36.19
CA ALA A 128 -17.54 -12.04 36.08
C ALA A 128 -18.35 -13.35 36.14
N ALA A 129 -17.95 -14.38 35.38
CA ALA A 129 -18.58 -15.70 35.41
C ALA A 129 -18.42 -16.36 36.78
N GLY A 130 -17.25 -16.24 37.40
CA GLY A 130 -16.98 -16.72 38.76
C GLY A 130 -17.85 -16.04 39.81
N SER A 131 -18.10 -14.73 39.67
CA SER A 131 -19.01 -13.99 40.52
C SER A 131 -20.46 -14.48 40.40
N VAL A 132 -20.97 -14.64 39.17
CA VAL A 132 -22.33 -15.14 38.93
C VAL A 132 -22.49 -16.59 39.39
N GLY A 133 -21.53 -17.46 39.05
CA GLY A 133 -21.54 -18.86 39.46
C GLY A 133 -21.42 -19.04 40.97
N GLY A 134 -20.57 -18.24 41.62
CA GLY A 134 -20.43 -18.23 43.07
C GLY A 134 -21.70 -17.73 43.76
N MET A 135 -22.37 -16.71 43.22
CA MET A 135 -23.66 -16.24 43.72
C MET A 135 -24.71 -17.37 43.68
N ALA A 136 -24.83 -18.07 42.56
CA ALA A 136 -25.74 -19.21 42.43
C ALA A 136 -25.39 -20.35 43.40
N CYS A 137 -24.10 -20.67 43.55
CA CYS A 137 -23.63 -21.70 44.48
C CYS A 137 -23.93 -21.32 45.95
N SER A 138 -23.81 -20.04 46.31
CA SER A 138 -24.13 -19.56 47.65
C SER A 138 -25.61 -19.78 48.00
N ILE A 139 -26.52 -19.56 47.04
CA ILE A 139 -27.97 -19.76 47.21
C ILE A 139 -28.28 -21.25 47.46
N ILE A 140 -27.63 -22.15 46.71
CA ILE A 140 -27.77 -23.61 46.88
C ILE A 140 -27.23 -24.06 48.25
N MET A 141 -26.11 -23.48 48.70
CA MET A 141 -25.52 -23.77 50.02
C MET A 141 -26.43 -23.34 51.17
N PHE A 142 -27.12 -22.20 51.04
CA PHE A 142 -28.14 -21.79 52.01
C PHE A 142 -29.34 -22.74 52.03
N ALA A 143 -29.78 -23.22 50.86
CA ALA A 143 -30.88 -24.18 50.74
C ALA A 143 -30.54 -25.58 51.32
N THR A 144 -29.25 -25.94 51.40
CA THR A 144 -28.77 -27.21 51.96
C THR A 144 -28.33 -27.11 53.43
N HIS A 145 -28.73 -26.04 54.13
CA HIS A 145 -28.43 -25.76 55.55
C HIS A 145 -26.94 -25.59 55.89
N ARG A 146 -26.05 -25.44 54.89
CA ARG A 146 -24.61 -25.16 55.09
C ARG A 146 -24.34 -23.66 55.11
N THR A 147 -24.87 -22.98 56.13
CA THR A 147 -24.90 -21.50 56.22
C THR A 147 -23.52 -20.84 56.24
N VAL A 148 -22.56 -21.40 56.98
CA VAL A 148 -21.19 -20.84 57.08
C VAL A 148 -20.48 -20.86 55.73
N GLY A 149 -20.59 -21.96 54.97
CA GLY A 149 -20.01 -22.07 53.63
C GLY A 149 -20.70 -21.15 52.61
N GLY A 150 -22.03 -21.02 52.71
CA GLY A 150 -22.81 -20.11 51.87
C GLY A 150 -22.40 -18.64 52.02
N ILE A 151 -22.22 -18.16 53.26
CA ILE A 151 -21.77 -16.79 53.54
C ILE A 151 -20.36 -16.54 52.97
N PHE A 152 -19.45 -17.50 53.12
CA PHE A 152 -18.08 -17.38 52.60
C PHE A 152 -18.05 -17.27 51.08
N ILE A 153 -18.77 -18.16 50.37
CA ILE A 153 -18.84 -18.14 48.90
C ILE A 153 -19.56 -16.88 48.40
N PHE A 154 -20.59 -16.41 49.10
CA PHE A 154 -21.27 -15.16 48.78
C PHE A 154 -20.31 -13.96 48.85
N GLY A 155 -19.54 -13.85 49.94
CA GLY A 155 -18.49 -12.83 50.08
C GLY A 155 -17.43 -12.91 48.98
N ALA A 156 -16.95 -14.12 48.66
CA ALA A 156 -15.99 -14.33 47.58
C ALA A 156 -16.54 -13.92 46.21
N SER A 157 -17.84 -14.13 45.97
CA SER A 157 -18.52 -13.78 44.72
C SER A 157 -18.66 -12.27 44.53
N LEU A 158 -18.94 -11.54 45.61
CA LEU A 158 -18.94 -10.07 45.64
C LEU A 158 -17.54 -9.50 45.36
N VAL A 159 -16.49 -10.07 45.97
CA VAL A 159 -15.10 -9.66 45.72
C VAL A 159 -14.71 -9.92 44.26
N CYS A 160 -15.04 -11.09 43.71
CA CYS A 160 -14.78 -11.39 42.30
C CYS A 160 -15.54 -10.44 41.36
N GLY A 161 -16.79 -10.10 41.68
CA GLY A 161 -17.58 -9.14 40.91
C GLY A 161 -16.98 -7.72 40.94
N GLY A 162 -16.54 -7.28 42.11
CA GLY A 162 -15.85 -6.00 42.27
C GLY A 162 -14.54 -5.93 41.47
N LEU A 163 -13.74 -7.00 41.52
CA LEU A 163 -12.50 -7.12 40.72
C LEU A 163 -12.78 -7.12 39.22
N ALA A 164 -13.84 -7.79 38.76
CA ALA A 164 -14.23 -7.80 37.36
C ALA A 164 -14.53 -6.39 36.84
N ILE A 165 -15.29 -5.59 37.60
CA ILE A 165 -15.63 -4.20 37.22
C ILE A 165 -14.37 -3.32 37.18
N LEU A 166 -13.51 -3.41 38.19
CA LEU A 166 -12.25 -2.65 38.23
C LEU A 166 -11.33 -3.01 37.06
N MET A 167 -11.18 -4.31 36.77
CA MET A 167 -10.38 -4.79 35.64
C MET A 167 -10.99 -4.38 34.30
N PHE A 168 -12.32 -4.34 34.16
CA PHE A 168 -12.97 -3.88 32.94
C PHE A 168 -12.64 -2.42 32.63
N MET A 169 -12.70 -1.54 33.64
CA MET A 169 -12.32 -0.13 33.50
C MET A 169 -10.84 0.03 33.13
N GLY A 170 -9.96 -0.76 33.75
CA GLY A 170 -8.53 -0.80 33.43
C GLY A 170 -8.24 -1.26 32.00
N SER A 171 -8.90 -2.35 31.59
CA SER A 171 -8.76 -2.95 30.25
C SER A 171 -9.22 -2.00 29.14
N GLY A 172 -10.27 -1.22 29.39
CA GLY A 172 -10.73 -0.18 28.46
C GLY A 172 -9.68 0.92 28.21
N LYS A 173 -8.92 1.33 29.23
CA LYS A 173 -7.82 2.29 29.07
C LYS A 173 -6.63 1.66 28.33
N ALA A 174 -6.26 0.42 28.68
CA ALA A 174 -5.18 -0.32 28.01
C ALA A 174 -5.45 -0.47 26.51
N THR A 175 -6.69 -0.83 26.14
CA THR A 175 -7.11 -0.98 24.74
C THR A 175 -7.02 0.34 23.97
N LYS A 176 -7.49 1.45 24.55
CA LYS A 176 -7.34 2.79 23.95
C LYS A 176 -5.87 3.16 23.74
N GLY A 177 -5.00 2.84 24.70
CA GLY A 177 -3.56 3.05 24.60
C GLY A 177 -2.93 2.26 23.44
N ILE A 178 -3.27 0.98 23.30
CA ILE A 178 -2.76 0.13 22.22
C ILE A 178 -3.27 0.59 20.84
N ILE A 179 -4.53 1.01 20.74
CA ILE A 179 -5.09 1.57 19.51
C ILE A 179 -4.40 2.88 19.14
N TRP A 180 -4.15 3.76 20.11
CA TRP A 180 -3.42 5.01 19.88
C TRP A 180 -1.99 4.74 19.40
N LEU A 181 -1.29 3.81 20.03
CA LEU A 181 0.06 3.39 19.62
C LEU A 181 0.07 2.84 18.20
N SER A 182 -0.90 1.98 17.87
CA SER A 182 -1.06 1.39 16.53
C SER A 182 -1.31 2.46 15.47
N LYS A 183 -2.18 3.43 15.76
CA LYS A 183 -2.43 4.57 14.85
C LYS A 183 -1.17 5.42 14.64
N LYS A 184 -0.45 5.75 15.71
CA LYS A 184 0.81 6.51 15.62
C LYS A 184 1.85 5.78 14.79
N PHE A 185 1.94 4.46 14.93
CA PHE A 185 2.84 3.63 14.14
C PHE A 185 2.48 3.60 12.65
N LEU A 186 1.19 3.44 12.31
CA LEU A 186 0.72 3.53 10.92
C LEU A 186 0.98 4.90 10.30
N LEU A 187 0.74 5.98 11.06
CA LEU A 187 1.04 7.33 10.60
C LEU A 187 2.54 7.56 10.40
N ALA A 188 3.40 6.98 11.24
CA ALA A 188 4.85 7.04 11.07
C ALA A 188 5.31 6.29 9.80
N ILE A 189 4.75 5.11 9.52
CA ILE A 189 5.02 4.38 8.27
C ILE A 189 4.56 5.21 7.06
N LYS A 190 3.33 5.73 7.10
CA LYS A 190 2.77 6.55 6.02
C LYS A 190 3.61 7.80 5.78
N GLY A 191 4.05 8.48 6.84
CA GLY A 191 4.94 9.64 6.75
C GLY A 191 6.31 9.31 6.15
N CYS A 192 6.86 8.13 6.47
CA CYS A 192 8.12 7.66 5.88
C CYS A 192 7.97 7.35 4.37
N PHE A 193 6.79 6.86 3.95
CA PHE A 193 6.50 6.56 2.54
C PHE A 193 6.27 7.83 1.72
N ILE A 194 5.46 8.77 2.21
CA ILE A 194 5.15 10.04 1.52
C ILE A 194 6.39 10.93 1.39
N ARG A 195 7.21 11.02 2.45
CA ARG A 195 8.46 11.80 2.42
C ARG A 195 9.48 11.25 1.40
N LYS A 196 9.32 10.01 0.94
CA LYS A 196 10.17 9.39 -0.07
C LYS A 196 9.72 9.72 -1.50
N GLU A 197 8.48 10.17 -1.70
CA GLU A 197 7.98 10.65 -3.00
C GLU A 197 8.37 12.10 -3.29
N GLU A 198 8.44 12.97 -2.27
CA GLU A 198 8.85 14.38 -2.46
C GLU A 198 10.36 14.57 -2.73
N SER A 199 11.16 13.52 -2.58
CA SER A 199 12.63 13.55 -2.78
C SER A 199 13.08 13.00 -4.14
N LYS A 200 12.15 12.77 -5.09
CA LYS A 200 12.46 12.33 -6.45
C LYS A 200 12.07 13.38 -7.48
#